data_AF-A0A2E4FBJ8-F1
#
_entry.id   AF-A0A2E4FBJ8-F1
#
_cell.length_a   1.000
_cell.length_b   1.000
_cell.length_c   1.000
_cell.angle_alpha   90.00
_cell.angle_beta   90.00
_cell.angle_gamma   90.00
#
_symmetry.space_group_name_H-M   'P 1'
#
loop_
_entity.id
_entity.type
_entity.pdbx_description
1 polymer ?
#
loop_
_entity_poly.entity_id
_entity_poly.type
_entity_poly.pdbx_seq_one_letter_code
_entity_poly.pdbx_strand_id
1 'polypeptide(L)'
;MLQPGVDPAAEKAARLKRAQESWERLFGETIGAELFALVSKHLSASELTDYAHSAVEALAGATDGLVKPGDGGLSKDEAEATSKLLAALAKDVAKSADAWLDGEKGQKLAEAISQWTQENPAWTTGIVVTSAITAAVVAYLQNVDIPELEHTFKLGGGLSASAGLDLGKIQSLGLSAAKASLSYQSKSLKGSVTVTHDGEKDVNSITAKVSGAGALGHATTVDGKGDAVIRDDGTMSLSASGGLSSTLGGQKTRAEAGYSQSSQDGEITQERVTGKVRLGEGGEYREYTGFFDRVDNTFELKDTQVTNDGATSLTEGVSRDASGNILGSRELAHTFSAGHTLGMRDELSSAGTGQSVSYRAEDLGGPFGVGFSAGTGTLAGFNANLDYQRGDLEAALDLELKDQVSKLSLSAGVERDAGWSYGGDAIVNLTDSRLEELGANLGWQHPTEFKSFAVGYKAKWLEQNPEIAHHFDSSFEYAVGRVSARLSGSVDLQGRSLTGTRADLLMGYEVNPTWTALGGVSYAGQRNADTHNLDGSLTYKAGVQYKRDIAFTVGYTPEREEWGIGVVIPLGR
;
A
#
# COMPACT_ATOMS: atom_id res chain seq x y z
N MET A 1 3.28 53.56 -7.88
CA MET A 1 3.04 53.49 -6.43
C MET A 1 4.01 52.47 -5.88
N LEU A 2 5.02 52.90 -5.12
CA LEU A 2 5.97 52.01 -4.45
C LEU A 2 5.27 51.39 -3.24
N GLN A 3 5.32 50.06 -3.09
CA GLN A 3 4.78 49.39 -1.91
C GLN A 3 5.48 49.94 -0.65
N PRO A 4 4.74 50.23 0.43
CA PRO A 4 5.35 50.66 1.69
C PRO A 4 6.27 49.56 2.21
N GLY A 5 7.51 49.95 2.59
CA GLY A 5 8.51 49.04 3.12
C GLY A 5 8.02 48.37 4.40
N VAL A 6 8.06 47.03 4.42
CA VAL A 6 7.74 46.23 5.61
C VAL A 6 8.79 46.52 6.69
N ASP A 7 8.33 46.77 7.91
CA ASP A 7 9.21 46.97 9.08
C ASP A 7 10.04 45.69 9.34
N PRO A 8 11.39 45.74 9.24
CA PRO A 8 12.25 44.57 9.46
C PRO A 8 12.09 43.92 10.84
N ALA A 9 11.70 44.70 11.86
CA ALA A 9 11.45 44.17 13.19
C ALA A 9 10.18 43.31 13.23
N ALA A 10 9.13 43.74 12.54
CA ALA A 10 7.88 43.01 12.41
C ALA A 10 8.08 41.69 11.63
N GLU A 11 8.91 41.71 10.60
CA GLU A 11 9.23 40.50 9.83
C GLU A 11 10.03 39.48 10.66
N LYS A 12 11.02 39.95 11.44
CA LYS A 12 11.80 39.08 12.34
C LYS A 12 10.92 38.44 13.42
N ALA A 13 10.01 39.21 14.02
CA ALA A 13 9.06 38.69 15.01
C ALA A 13 8.11 37.66 14.38
N ALA A 14 7.62 37.91 13.16
CA ALA A 14 6.75 36.97 12.44
C ALA A 14 7.46 35.67 12.04
N ARG A 15 8.78 35.70 11.80
CA ARG A 15 9.59 34.51 11.52
C ARG A 15 9.85 33.69 12.79
N LEU A 16 10.23 34.34 13.89
CA LEU A 16 10.41 33.69 15.20
C LEU A 16 9.12 33.03 15.67
N LYS A 17 7.99 33.72 15.52
CA LYS A 17 6.68 33.19 15.88
C LYS A 17 6.30 31.94 15.06
N ARG A 18 6.49 31.97 13.73
CA ARG A 18 6.24 30.80 12.87
C ARG A 18 7.13 29.61 13.20
N ALA A 19 8.39 29.88 13.55
CA ALA A 19 9.30 28.83 14.00
C ALA A 19 8.84 28.23 15.33
N GLN A 20 8.47 29.05 16.31
CA GLN A 20 7.89 28.60 17.57
C GLN A 20 6.62 27.75 17.36
N GLU A 21 5.66 28.25 16.57
CA GLU A 21 4.40 27.54 16.24
C GLU A 21 4.67 26.17 15.57
N SER A 22 5.75 26.05 14.80
CA SER A 22 6.16 24.79 14.18
C SER A 22 6.71 23.80 15.21
N TRP A 23 7.48 24.28 16.19
CA TRP A 23 7.99 23.46 17.28
C TRP A 23 6.87 23.04 18.25
N GLU A 24 5.95 23.95 18.55
CA GLU A 24 4.73 23.68 19.32
C GLU A 24 3.84 22.64 18.64
N ARG A 25 3.73 22.66 17.31
CA ARG A 25 2.99 21.64 16.55
C ARG A 25 3.65 20.27 16.64
N LEU A 26 4.98 20.22 16.59
CA LEU A 26 5.75 18.96 16.57
C LEU A 26 5.89 18.31 17.96
N PHE A 27 6.05 19.13 19.01
CA PHE A 27 6.35 18.64 20.36
C PHE A 27 5.22 18.89 21.36
N GLY A 28 4.09 19.45 20.92
CA GLY A 28 3.02 19.94 21.77
C GLY A 28 3.30 21.37 22.27
N GLU A 29 2.24 22.13 22.55
CA GLU A 29 2.32 23.56 22.86
C GLU A 29 3.27 23.87 24.03
N THR A 30 3.23 23.06 25.09
CA THR A 30 4.08 23.27 26.28
C THR A 30 5.56 22.94 26.01
N ILE A 31 5.85 21.76 25.46
CA ILE A 31 7.24 21.30 25.26
C ILE A 31 7.89 22.03 24.08
N GLY A 32 7.14 22.22 23.00
CA GLY A 32 7.62 22.90 21.81
C GLY A 32 7.98 24.36 22.07
N ALA A 33 7.17 25.07 22.88
CA ALA A 33 7.49 26.43 23.29
C ALA A 33 8.75 26.50 24.16
N GLU A 34 8.89 25.60 25.15
CA GLU A 34 10.06 25.57 26.04
C GLU A 34 11.34 25.17 25.32
N LEU A 35 11.29 24.13 24.46
CA LEU A 35 12.43 23.72 23.64
C LEU A 35 12.83 24.80 22.64
N PHE A 36 11.86 25.45 21.98
CA PHE A 36 12.15 26.56 21.08
C PHE A 36 12.78 27.74 21.84
N ALA A 37 12.28 28.08 23.03
CA ALA A 37 12.88 29.12 23.87
C ALA A 37 14.29 28.75 24.33
N LEU A 38 14.54 27.48 24.66
CA LEU A 38 15.85 26.97 25.05
C LEU A 38 16.86 27.05 23.89
N VAL A 39 16.47 26.59 22.69
CA VAL A 39 17.33 26.60 21.50
C VAL A 39 17.58 28.04 21.01
N SER A 40 16.54 28.86 20.89
CA SER A 40 16.66 30.24 20.40
C SER A 40 17.42 31.19 21.34
N LYS A 41 17.55 30.84 22.63
CA LYS A 41 18.39 31.55 23.61
C LYS A 41 19.89 31.36 23.37
N HIS A 42 20.28 30.24 22.76
CA HIS A 42 21.67 29.85 22.56
C HIS A 42 22.08 29.80 21.07
N LEU A 43 21.12 29.84 20.15
CA LEU A 43 21.31 30.00 18.72
C LEU A 43 20.46 31.16 18.18
N SER A 44 21.12 32.22 17.69
CA SER A 44 20.41 33.23 16.89
C SER A 44 20.35 32.85 15.41
N ALA A 45 19.27 33.26 14.74
CA ALA A 45 19.13 33.10 13.29
C ALA A 45 20.26 33.80 12.51
N SER A 46 20.80 34.92 13.03
CA SER A 46 21.96 35.60 12.46
C SER A 46 23.23 34.76 12.57
N GLU A 47 23.47 34.08 13.68
CA GLU A 47 24.66 33.22 13.83
C GLU A 47 24.61 32.01 12.90
N LEU A 48 23.44 31.37 12.75
CA LEU A 48 23.23 30.32 11.74
C LEU A 48 23.49 30.82 10.32
N THR A 49 23.09 32.08 10.05
CA THR A 49 23.30 32.72 8.75
C THR A 49 24.77 33.12 8.53
N ASP A 50 25.49 33.52 9.57
CA ASP A 50 26.92 33.86 9.52
C ASP A 50 27.78 32.61 9.32
N TYR A 51 27.41 31.47 9.90
CA TYR A 51 28.03 30.17 9.60
C TYR A 51 27.74 29.70 8.16
N ALA A 52 26.52 29.93 7.68
CA ALA A 52 26.16 29.67 6.28
C ALA A 52 26.92 30.61 5.31
N HIS A 53 27.08 31.89 5.64
CA HIS A 53 27.85 32.86 4.85
C HIS A 53 29.33 32.51 4.82
N SER A 54 29.92 32.11 5.95
CA SER A 54 31.32 31.69 6.02
C SER A 54 31.60 30.46 5.15
N ALA A 55 30.63 29.54 5.06
CA ALA A 55 30.68 28.41 4.13
C ALA A 55 30.57 28.84 2.65
N VAL A 56 29.77 29.87 2.36
CA VAL A 56 29.60 30.45 1.01
C VAL A 56 30.81 31.30 0.58
N GLU A 57 31.46 32.03 1.48
CA GLU A 57 32.70 32.77 1.18
C GLU A 57 33.88 31.82 0.93
N ALA A 58 33.96 30.70 1.65
CA ALA A 58 34.91 29.63 1.37
C ALA A 58 34.67 28.99 -0.02
N LEU A 59 33.42 28.91 -0.46
CA LEU A 59 32.99 28.51 -1.80
C LEU A 59 33.39 29.55 -2.89
N ALA A 60 33.25 30.84 -2.59
CA ALA A 60 33.60 31.92 -3.52
C ALA A 60 35.12 32.06 -3.72
N GLY A 61 35.92 31.90 -2.67
CA GLY A 61 37.38 31.90 -2.77
C GLY A 61 37.97 30.70 -3.53
N ALA A 62 37.23 29.60 -3.63
CA ALA A 62 37.66 28.38 -4.33
C ALA A 62 37.31 28.38 -5.83
N THR A 63 36.48 29.32 -6.29
CA THR A 63 35.99 29.39 -7.70
C THR A 63 36.72 30.41 -8.56
N ASP A 64 37.59 31.25 -7.99
CA ASP A 64 38.31 32.35 -8.68
C ASP A 64 39.43 31.89 -9.65
N GLY A 65 39.47 30.60 -10.00
CA GLY A 65 40.41 30.02 -10.97
C GLY A 65 39.80 29.01 -11.94
N LEU A 66 38.50 28.73 -11.85
CA LEU A 66 37.86 27.66 -12.62
C LEU A 66 36.59 28.21 -13.28
N VAL A 67 36.77 28.70 -14.51
CA VAL A 67 35.85 28.62 -15.68
C VAL A 67 36.09 29.84 -16.57
N LYS A 68 36.62 29.60 -17.78
CA LYS A 68 36.31 30.45 -18.95
C LYS A 68 35.29 29.70 -19.82
N PRO A 69 34.30 30.37 -20.42
CA PRO A 69 33.16 29.69 -21.02
C PRO A 69 33.48 29.14 -22.42
N GLY A 70 33.12 27.88 -22.69
CA GLY A 70 33.05 27.31 -24.04
C GLY A 70 33.12 25.77 -24.09
N ASP A 71 32.02 25.16 -24.53
CA ASP A 71 31.80 23.77 -24.99
C ASP A 71 31.86 22.61 -23.98
N GLY A 72 30.67 22.30 -23.42
CA GLY A 72 30.03 21.00 -23.65
C GLY A 72 30.61 19.75 -22.99
N GLY A 73 30.49 19.65 -21.66
CA GLY A 73 30.56 18.39 -20.90
C GLY A 73 31.76 18.32 -19.96
N LEU A 74 31.50 18.06 -18.67
CA LEU A 74 32.55 17.85 -17.66
C LEU A 74 33.42 16.66 -18.07
N SER A 75 34.68 16.92 -18.36
CA SER A 75 35.73 15.91 -18.54
C SER A 75 35.96 15.12 -17.25
N LYS A 76 36.58 13.95 -17.37
CA LYS A 76 36.90 13.07 -16.24
C LYS A 76 37.78 13.76 -15.19
N ASP A 77 38.65 14.66 -15.64
CA ASP A 77 39.53 15.45 -14.76
C ASP A 77 38.76 16.56 -14.03
N GLU A 78 37.70 17.10 -14.64
CA GLU A 78 36.80 18.09 -14.00
C GLU A 78 35.84 17.45 -12.99
N ALA A 79 35.39 16.21 -13.25
CA ALA A 79 34.64 15.42 -12.28
C ALA A 79 35.51 15.01 -11.07
N GLU A 80 36.78 14.67 -11.30
CA GLU A 80 37.74 14.37 -10.24
C GLU A 80 38.13 15.63 -9.44
N ALA A 81 38.25 16.78 -10.10
CA ALA A 81 38.47 18.07 -9.44
C ALA A 81 37.27 18.50 -8.58
N THR A 82 36.05 18.29 -9.08
CA THR A 82 34.81 18.56 -8.34
C THR A 82 34.65 17.61 -7.15
N SER A 83 35.01 16.33 -7.32
CA SER A 83 35.01 15.35 -6.22
C SER A 83 36.05 15.68 -5.14
N LYS A 84 37.26 16.12 -5.52
CA LYS A 84 38.30 16.56 -4.57
C LYS A 84 37.93 17.87 -3.87
N LEU A 85 37.28 18.80 -4.57
CA LEU A 85 36.72 20.03 -4.01
C LEU A 85 35.63 19.72 -2.95
N LEU A 86 34.70 18.81 -3.27
CA LEU A 86 33.65 18.37 -2.34
C LEU A 86 34.21 17.62 -1.13
N ALA A 87 35.25 16.79 -1.32
CA ALA A 87 35.92 16.08 -0.22
C ALA A 87 36.71 17.02 0.71
N ALA A 88 37.30 18.10 0.18
CA ALA A 88 37.95 19.14 0.97
C ALA A 88 36.92 19.99 1.75
N LEU A 89 35.80 20.36 1.11
CA LEU A 89 34.68 21.07 1.72
C LEU A 89 34.06 20.30 2.89
N ALA A 90 33.85 18.98 2.74
CA ALA A 90 33.30 18.14 3.80
C ALA A 90 34.18 18.11 5.06
N LYS A 91 35.50 18.21 4.90
CA LYS A 91 36.46 18.17 6.00
C LYS A 91 36.49 19.48 6.80
N ASP A 92 36.40 20.62 6.14
CA ASP A 92 36.45 21.94 6.80
C ASP A 92 35.12 22.33 7.44
N VAL A 93 33.98 21.86 6.89
CA VAL A 93 32.65 22.04 7.50
C VAL A 93 32.50 21.18 8.75
N ALA A 94 32.92 19.91 8.72
CA ALA A 94 32.92 19.04 9.90
C ALA A 94 33.78 19.63 11.03
N LYS A 95 34.98 20.13 10.69
CA LYS A 95 35.87 20.80 11.64
C LYS A 95 35.26 22.07 12.25
N SER A 96 34.46 22.81 11.48
CA SER A 96 33.79 24.03 11.94
C SER A 96 32.59 23.72 12.85
N ALA A 97 31.86 22.63 12.57
CA ALA A 97 30.79 22.14 13.43
C ALA A 97 31.34 21.57 14.75
N ASP A 98 32.42 20.78 14.69
CA ASP A 98 33.11 20.26 15.88
C ASP A 98 33.67 21.40 16.73
N ALA A 99 34.33 22.38 16.10
CA ALA A 99 34.83 23.56 16.81
C ALA A 99 33.72 24.42 17.43
N TRP A 100 32.51 24.41 16.86
CA TRP A 100 31.35 25.10 17.41
C TRP A 100 30.75 24.36 18.60
N LEU A 101 30.60 23.03 18.50
CA LEU A 101 30.13 22.17 19.58
C LEU A 101 31.10 22.17 20.78
N ASP A 102 32.40 22.16 20.50
CA ASP A 102 33.47 22.31 21.50
C ASP A 102 33.59 23.75 22.02
N GLY A 103 33.03 24.71 21.30
CA GLY A 103 32.99 26.12 21.68
C GLY A 103 32.05 26.37 22.86
N GLU A 104 32.31 27.47 23.59
CA GLU A 104 31.58 27.84 24.80
C GLU A 104 30.05 27.90 24.59
N LYS A 105 29.57 28.25 23.39
CA LYS A 105 28.14 28.30 23.07
C LYS A 105 27.54 26.92 22.81
N GLY A 106 28.25 26.04 22.11
CA GLY A 106 27.84 24.64 21.89
C GLY A 106 27.78 23.88 23.21
N GLN A 107 28.79 24.06 24.07
CA GLN A 107 28.78 23.49 25.42
C GLN A 107 27.65 24.07 26.29
N LYS A 108 27.40 25.39 26.25
CA LYS A 108 26.27 26.00 26.97
C LYS A 108 24.91 25.52 26.50
N LEU A 109 24.73 25.25 25.20
CA LEU A 109 23.51 24.65 24.68
C LEU A 109 23.36 23.21 25.18
N ALA A 110 24.41 22.40 25.10
CA ALA A 110 24.41 21.03 25.59
C ALA A 110 24.15 20.95 27.11
N GLU A 111 24.74 21.86 27.87
CA GLU A 111 24.54 22.00 29.30
C GLU A 111 23.11 22.47 29.63
N ALA A 112 22.58 23.46 28.89
CA ALA A 112 21.20 23.92 29.07
C ALA A 112 20.16 22.84 28.75
N ILE A 113 20.39 22.03 27.70
CA ILE A 113 19.56 20.86 27.38
C ILE A 113 19.67 19.82 28.49
N SER A 114 20.88 19.51 28.97
CA SER A 114 21.11 18.56 30.06
C SER A 114 20.46 19.01 31.38
N GLN A 115 20.60 20.28 31.75
CA GLN A 115 20.03 20.85 32.97
C GLN A 115 18.50 20.85 32.91
N TRP A 116 17.92 21.31 31.79
CA TRP A 116 16.47 21.27 31.59
C TRP A 116 15.93 19.83 31.64
N THR A 117 16.67 18.85 31.11
CA THR A 117 16.32 17.41 31.18
C THR A 117 16.26 16.89 32.62
N GLN A 118 17.20 17.31 33.47
CA GLN A 118 17.24 16.92 34.87
C GLN A 118 16.10 17.58 35.69
N GLU A 119 15.74 18.81 35.32
CA GLU A 119 14.64 19.56 35.95
C GLU A 119 13.25 19.06 35.48
N ASN A 120 13.18 18.39 34.32
CA ASN A 120 11.94 17.95 33.68
C ASN A 120 11.92 16.44 33.33
N PRO A 121 12.15 15.51 34.29
CA PRO A 121 12.36 14.08 34.02
C PRO A 121 11.14 13.36 33.44
N ALA A 122 9.92 13.87 33.67
CA ALA A 122 8.67 13.34 33.10
C ALA A 122 8.59 13.52 31.57
N TRP A 123 9.45 14.37 30.99
CA TRP A 123 9.42 14.79 29.58
C TRP A 123 10.63 14.28 28.77
N THR A 124 11.40 13.34 29.34
CA THR A 124 12.62 12.74 28.78
C THR A 124 12.45 12.09 27.39
N THR A 125 11.22 11.77 26.98
CA THR A 125 10.89 11.23 25.65
C THR A 125 11.14 12.24 24.52
N GLY A 126 11.05 13.55 24.77
CA GLY A 126 11.26 14.59 23.75
C GLY A 126 12.72 14.81 23.34
N ILE A 127 13.69 14.46 24.19
CA ILE A 127 15.11 14.82 24.04
C ILE A 127 15.92 13.81 23.20
N VAL A 128 15.44 12.57 23.08
CA VAL A 128 16.04 11.58 22.16
C VAL A 128 15.92 12.05 20.71
N VAL A 129 14.89 12.86 20.40
CA VAL A 129 14.68 13.47 19.09
C VAL A 129 15.63 14.66 18.86
N THR A 130 15.85 15.52 19.85
CA THR A 130 16.70 16.73 19.71
C THR A 130 18.20 16.40 19.60
N SER A 131 18.68 15.41 20.36
CA SER A 131 20.06 14.92 20.27
C SER A 131 20.36 14.25 18.92
N ALA A 132 19.35 13.63 18.31
CA ALA A 132 19.49 13.03 16.99
C ALA A 132 19.36 14.01 15.82
N ILE A 133 18.59 15.09 15.96
CA ILE A 133 18.58 16.21 14.99
C ILE A 133 19.99 16.82 14.89
N THR A 134 20.73 16.85 15.99
CA THR A 134 22.12 17.35 16.01
C THR A 134 23.09 16.39 15.30
N ALA A 135 22.87 15.07 15.38
CA ALA A 135 23.64 14.05 14.66
C ALA A 135 23.27 13.97 13.16
N ALA A 136 22.01 14.23 12.80
CA ALA A 136 21.51 14.20 11.42
C ALA A 136 22.11 15.31 10.53
N VAL A 137 22.48 16.46 11.11
CA VAL A 137 23.17 17.55 10.40
C VAL A 137 24.57 17.13 9.91
N VAL A 138 25.19 16.13 10.54
CA VAL A 138 26.52 15.61 10.18
C VAL A 138 26.46 14.55 9.08
N ALA A 139 25.38 13.76 9.00
CA ALA A 139 25.17 12.71 7.99
C ALA A 139 24.73 13.26 6.61
N TYR A 140 24.25 14.51 6.58
CA TYR A 140 23.84 15.26 5.38
C TYR A 140 24.87 15.28 4.24
N LEU A 141 26.17 15.09 4.51
CA LEU A 141 27.25 15.40 3.57
C LEU A 141 27.75 14.21 2.71
N GLN A 142 27.15 13.02 2.77
CA GLN A 142 27.72 11.82 2.11
C GLN A 142 26.82 11.09 1.09
N ASN A 143 25.56 11.49 0.86
CA ASN A 143 24.68 10.93 -0.17
C ASN A 143 24.62 9.38 -0.23
N VAL A 144 24.49 8.75 0.94
CA VAL A 144 24.27 7.31 1.15
C VAL A 144 22.92 7.14 1.85
N ASP A 145 22.18 6.05 1.58
CA ASP A 145 21.02 5.67 2.41
C ASP A 145 21.47 5.64 3.86
N ILE A 146 20.89 6.50 4.70
CA ILE A 146 21.26 6.56 6.11
C ILE A 146 20.70 5.28 6.74
N PRO A 147 21.55 4.34 7.19
CA PRO A 147 21.04 3.14 7.83
C PRO A 147 20.23 3.54 9.05
N GLU A 148 19.11 2.85 9.28
CA GLU A 148 18.28 3.03 10.47
C GLU A 148 19.18 3.02 11.72
N LEU A 149 19.18 4.14 12.44
CA LEU A 149 20.01 4.31 13.63
C LEU A 149 19.27 3.71 14.82
N GLU A 150 19.33 2.39 14.98
CA GLU A 150 18.76 1.70 16.15
C GLU A 150 19.85 1.48 17.22
N HIS A 151 19.61 2.00 18.43
CA HIS A 151 20.45 1.76 19.59
C HIS A 151 19.63 1.17 20.73
N THR A 152 20.12 0.06 21.30
CA THR A 152 19.47 -0.63 22.43
C THR A 152 20.33 -0.54 23.69
N PHE A 153 19.81 0.10 24.72
CA PHE A 153 20.39 0.21 26.05
C PHE A 153 19.88 -0.92 26.95
N LYS A 154 20.78 -1.77 27.43
CA LYS A 154 20.45 -2.76 28.48
C LYS A 154 20.53 -2.09 29.84
N LEU A 155 19.39 -1.91 30.50
CA LEU A 155 19.27 -1.20 31.78
C LEU A 155 19.45 -2.13 33.00
N GLY A 156 19.57 -3.44 32.76
CA GLY A 156 19.75 -4.45 33.81
C GLY A 156 18.44 -5.05 34.30
N GLY A 157 18.50 -6.16 35.05
CA GLY A 157 17.31 -6.82 35.62
C GLY A 157 16.30 -7.35 34.59
N GLY A 158 16.71 -7.50 33.32
CA GLY A 158 15.83 -7.87 32.20
C GLY A 158 15.18 -6.67 31.48
N LEU A 159 15.43 -5.43 31.93
CA LEU A 159 14.94 -4.21 31.30
C LEU A 159 15.89 -3.74 30.18
N SER A 160 15.34 -3.34 29.04
CA SER A 160 16.05 -2.67 27.95
C SER A 160 15.21 -1.55 27.35
N ALA A 161 15.86 -0.46 26.95
CA ALA A 161 15.27 0.61 26.18
C ALA A 161 15.91 0.65 24.80
N SER A 162 15.16 0.94 23.73
CA SER A 162 15.74 1.21 22.42
C SER A 162 15.20 2.51 21.83
N ALA A 163 16.04 3.17 21.05
CA ALA A 163 15.66 4.30 20.21
C ALA A 163 16.13 4.01 18.79
N GLY A 164 15.27 4.26 17.81
CA GLY A 164 15.47 4.06 16.38
C GLY A 164 15.07 5.32 15.63
N LEU A 165 15.88 5.73 14.65
CA LEU A 165 15.51 6.79 13.73
C LEU A 165 15.76 6.33 12.31
N ASP A 166 14.73 6.49 11.49
CA ASP A 166 14.81 6.42 10.05
C ASP A 166 14.69 7.85 9.53
N LEU A 167 15.74 8.31 8.86
CA LEU A 167 15.80 9.64 8.27
C LEU A 167 15.39 9.62 6.79
N GLY A 168 15.02 8.45 6.27
CA GLY A 168 14.61 8.26 4.90
C GLY A 168 15.73 8.59 3.91
N LYS A 169 15.32 8.94 2.69
CA LYS A 169 16.26 9.34 1.65
C LYS A 169 16.56 10.83 1.73
N ILE A 170 17.82 11.19 1.48
CA ILE A 170 18.35 12.56 1.54
C ILE A 170 17.58 13.56 0.65
N GLN A 171 16.90 13.09 -0.40
CA GLN A 171 16.12 13.95 -1.31
C GLN A 171 14.73 14.33 -0.76
N SER A 172 14.27 13.66 0.30
CA SER A 172 12.98 13.85 0.96
C SER A 172 13.19 14.04 2.46
N LEU A 173 14.07 14.98 2.85
CA LEU A 173 14.44 15.32 4.24
C LEU A 173 13.23 15.78 5.09
N GLY A 174 12.35 14.84 5.39
CA GLY A 174 11.45 14.81 6.53
C GLY A 174 11.83 13.58 7.35
N LEU A 175 11.66 13.64 8.66
CA LEU A 175 11.79 12.48 9.53
C LEU A 175 10.87 11.37 9.00
N SER A 176 11.42 10.31 8.41
CA SER A 176 10.59 9.25 7.80
C SER A 176 10.05 8.33 8.88
N ALA A 177 10.81 8.04 9.93
CA ALA A 177 10.28 7.39 11.13
C ALA A 177 11.13 7.66 12.39
N ALA A 178 10.46 7.66 13.55
CA ALA A 178 11.11 7.61 14.86
C ALA A 178 10.48 6.52 15.70
N LYS A 179 11.30 5.72 16.38
CA LYS A 179 10.86 4.59 17.20
C LYS A 179 11.52 4.67 18.57
N ALA A 180 10.73 4.54 19.63
CA ALA A 180 11.23 4.40 20.99
C ALA A 180 10.57 3.19 21.62
N SER A 181 11.34 2.28 22.23
CA SER A 181 10.80 1.11 22.90
C SER A 181 11.36 0.92 24.30
N LEU A 182 10.54 0.39 25.20
CA LEU A 182 10.92 -0.07 26.53
C LEU A 182 10.42 -1.50 26.69
N SER A 183 11.32 -2.45 26.93
CA SER A 183 10.99 -3.86 27.08
C SER A 183 11.54 -4.44 28.38
N TYR A 184 10.77 -5.32 29.00
CA TYR A 184 11.15 -6.10 30.17
C TYR A 184 11.06 -7.59 29.85
N GLN A 185 12.12 -8.34 30.10
CA GLN A 185 12.18 -9.78 29.93
C GLN A 185 12.70 -10.47 31.18
N SER A 186 11.83 -11.27 31.80
CA SER A 186 12.16 -12.26 32.82
C SER A 186 12.12 -13.67 32.23
N LYS A 187 12.32 -14.71 33.05
CA LYS A 187 12.21 -16.12 32.62
C LYS A 187 10.80 -16.50 32.16
N SER A 188 9.77 -15.92 32.77
CA SER A 188 8.37 -16.34 32.58
C SER A 188 7.47 -15.25 32.01
N LEU A 189 7.96 -14.01 31.93
CA LEU A 189 7.20 -12.85 31.47
C LEU A 189 8.08 -11.96 30.59
N LYS A 190 7.56 -11.57 29.42
CA LYS A 190 8.10 -10.58 28.51
C LYS A 190 7.05 -9.50 28.30
N GLY A 191 7.41 -8.23 28.45
CA GLY A 191 6.57 -7.08 28.15
C GLY A 191 7.35 -6.07 27.32
N SER A 192 6.66 -5.33 26.45
CA SER A 192 7.26 -4.20 25.73
C SER A 192 6.25 -3.13 25.41
N VAL A 193 6.63 -1.86 25.54
CA VAL A 193 5.90 -0.72 25.00
C VAL A 193 6.75 -0.11 23.90
N THR A 194 6.18 0.20 22.75
CA THR A 194 6.87 0.78 21.60
C THR A 194 6.05 1.94 21.06
N VAL A 195 6.65 3.11 20.95
CA VAL A 195 6.09 4.29 20.29
C VAL A 195 6.77 4.41 18.94
N THR A 196 6.01 4.55 17.86
CA THR A 196 6.53 4.73 16.50
C THR A 196 5.84 5.91 15.83
N HIS A 197 6.60 6.84 15.28
CA HIS A 197 6.18 7.82 14.30
C HIS A 197 6.67 7.34 12.94
N ASP A 198 5.81 7.33 11.93
CA ASP A 198 6.12 7.02 10.52
C ASP A 198 5.59 8.19 9.68
N GLY A 199 6.49 9.10 9.31
CA GLY A 199 6.21 10.29 8.53
C GLY A 199 6.03 10.03 7.02
N GLU A 200 6.29 8.82 6.51
CA GLU A 200 5.84 8.45 5.16
C GLU A 200 4.36 8.09 5.15
N LYS A 201 3.85 7.53 6.25
CA LYS A 201 2.45 7.12 6.40
C LYS A 201 1.60 8.09 7.20
N ASP A 202 2.19 9.17 7.73
CA ASP A 202 1.56 10.10 8.67
C ASP A 202 0.90 9.36 9.86
N VAL A 203 1.61 8.36 10.40
CA VAL A 203 1.12 7.45 11.44
C VAL A 203 1.94 7.57 12.72
N ASN A 204 1.26 7.86 13.81
CA ASN A 204 1.78 7.72 15.17
C ASN A 204 1.16 6.48 15.82
N SER A 205 1.96 5.60 16.42
CA SER A 205 1.48 4.37 17.05
C SER A 205 2.13 4.09 18.39
N ILE A 206 1.36 3.51 19.30
CA ILE A 206 1.79 3.01 20.61
C ILE A 206 1.38 1.54 20.67
N THR A 207 2.34 0.64 20.67
CA THR A 207 2.13 -0.82 20.79
C THR A 207 2.61 -1.30 22.16
N ALA A 208 1.72 -1.93 22.93
CA ALA A 208 2.06 -2.66 24.14
C ALA A 208 1.92 -4.17 23.89
N LYS A 209 2.96 -4.96 24.21
CA LYS A 209 2.93 -6.42 24.13
C LYS A 209 3.24 -7.00 25.51
N VAL A 210 2.57 -8.09 25.86
CA VAL A 210 2.86 -8.91 27.03
C VAL A 210 2.78 -10.37 26.61
N SER A 211 3.73 -11.19 27.03
CA SER A 211 3.67 -12.64 26.84
C SER A 211 4.32 -13.32 28.02
N GLY A 212 3.81 -14.47 28.41
CA GLY A 212 4.36 -15.22 29.53
C GLY A 212 4.00 -16.69 29.51
N ALA A 213 4.90 -17.50 30.07
CA ALA A 213 4.60 -18.88 30.40
C ALA A 213 4.13 -18.90 31.86
N GLY A 214 2.87 -19.25 32.09
CA GLY A 214 2.26 -19.22 33.42
C GLY A 214 2.82 -20.32 34.34
N ALA A 215 2.92 -20.02 35.64
CA ALA A 215 3.27 -20.98 36.69
C ALA A 215 2.14 -21.96 37.07
N LEU A 216 1.08 -22.05 36.25
CA LEU A 216 -0.17 -22.78 36.54
C LEU A 216 -0.08 -24.31 36.37
N GLY A 217 1.11 -24.90 36.53
CA GLY A 217 1.31 -26.36 36.65
C GLY A 217 1.10 -27.20 35.37
N HIS A 218 0.51 -26.62 34.33
CA HIS A 218 0.36 -27.21 32.99
C HIS A 218 0.92 -26.22 31.97
N ALA A 219 1.42 -26.69 30.83
CA ALA A 219 2.15 -25.91 29.82
C ALA A 219 1.28 -24.81 29.15
N THR A 220 0.87 -23.83 29.95
CA THR A 220 -0.04 -22.76 29.59
C THR A 220 0.77 -21.52 29.25
N THR A 221 0.68 -21.07 28.01
CA THR A 221 1.25 -19.78 27.59
C THR A 221 0.13 -18.77 27.43
N VAL A 222 0.36 -17.56 27.93
CA VAL A 222 -0.51 -16.41 27.77
C VAL A 222 0.22 -15.37 26.93
N ASP A 223 -0.44 -14.81 25.94
CA ASP A 223 0.04 -13.68 25.18
C ASP A 223 -1.03 -12.60 25.08
N GLY A 224 -0.60 -11.36 24.94
CA GLY A 224 -1.44 -10.17 24.91
C GLY A 224 -0.75 -9.07 24.11
N LYS A 225 -1.51 -8.36 23.29
CA LYS A 225 -1.03 -7.24 22.47
C LYS A 225 -2.11 -6.17 22.45
N GLY A 226 -1.77 -4.96 22.86
CA GLY A 226 -2.55 -3.76 22.62
C GLY A 226 -1.84 -2.85 21.64
N ASP A 227 -2.57 -2.22 20.73
CA ASP A 227 -2.06 -1.20 19.83
C ASP A 227 -3.01 0.00 19.84
N ALA A 228 -2.46 1.20 19.88
CA ALA A 228 -3.15 2.45 19.61
C ALA A 228 -2.44 3.12 18.44
N VAL A 229 -3.19 3.55 17.42
CA VAL A 229 -2.66 4.24 16.24
C VAL A 229 -3.45 5.51 16.04
N ILE A 230 -2.77 6.62 15.80
CA ILE A 230 -3.35 7.92 15.51
C ILE A 230 -2.74 8.37 14.19
N ARG A 231 -3.59 8.77 13.24
CA ARG A 231 -3.20 9.31 11.94
C ARG A 231 -3.48 10.80 11.87
N ASP A 232 -2.77 11.49 10.98
CA ASP A 232 -2.92 12.94 10.80
C ASP A 232 -4.29 13.34 10.22
N ASP A 233 -4.99 12.41 9.58
CA ASP A 233 -6.38 12.58 9.12
C ASP A 233 -7.43 12.53 10.24
N GLY A 234 -7.00 12.50 11.51
CA GLY A 234 -7.88 12.41 12.67
C GLY A 234 -8.34 10.98 13.00
N THR A 235 -7.92 9.97 12.23
CA THR A 235 -8.28 8.57 12.49
C THR A 235 -7.50 8.03 13.67
N MET A 236 -8.21 7.51 14.67
CA MET A 236 -7.65 6.77 15.80
C MET A 236 -8.13 5.32 15.74
N SER A 237 -7.21 4.36 15.87
CA SER A 237 -7.57 2.95 16.02
C SER A 237 -6.94 2.35 17.28
N LEU A 238 -7.77 1.75 18.12
CA LEU A 238 -7.38 0.97 19.29
C LEU A 238 -7.57 -0.50 18.98
N SER A 239 -6.65 -1.35 19.41
CA SER A 239 -6.86 -2.79 19.40
C SER A 239 -6.23 -3.43 20.62
N ALA A 240 -6.83 -4.51 21.10
CA ALA A 240 -6.32 -5.35 22.16
C ALA A 240 -6.62 -6.80 21.79
N SER A 241 -5.64 -7.66 21.82
CA SER A 241 -5.79 -9.09 21.56
C SER A 241 -5.02 -9.87 22.61
N GLY A 242 -5.42 -11.12 22.85
CA GLY A 242 -4.69 -12.01 23.70
C GLY A 242 -5.02 -13.46 23.42
N GLY A 243 -4.03 -14.32 23.67
CA GLY A 243 -4.07 -15.75 23.47
C GLY A 243 -3.82 -16.51 24.76
N LEU A 244 -4.48 -17.64 24.89
CA LEU A 244 -4.24 -18.67 25.89
C LEU A 244 -4.00 -19.97 25.14
N SER A 245 -2.78 -20.52 25.22
CA SER A 245 -2.52 -21.88 24.73
C SER A 245 -2.36 -22.82 25.92
N SER A 246 -3.00 -24.00 25.88
CA SER A 246 -2.97 -25.02 26.93
C SER A 246 -3.14 -26.42 26.33
N THR A 247 -3.23 -27.45 27.16
CA THR A 247 -3.59 -28.82 26.77
C THR A 247 -4.85 -29.25 27.53
N LEU A 248 -5.96 -29.48 26.83
CA LEU A 248 -7.22 -29.94 27.40
C LEU A 248 -7.52 -31.35 26.88
N GLY A 249 -7.68 -32.32 27.77
CA GLY A 249 -7.98 -33.71 27.37
C GLY A 249 -6.90 -34.36 26.49
N GLY A 250 -5.63 -33.93 26.60
CA GLY A 250 -4.52 -34.42 25.78
C GLY A 250 -4.38 -33.71 24.42
N GLN A 251 -5.31 -32.81 24.06
CA GLN A 251 -5.21 -32.01 22.84
C GLN A 251 -4.67 -30.61 23.15
N LYS A 252 -3.76 -30.10 22.30
CA LYS A 252 -3.39 -28.67 22.38
C LYS A 252 -4.62 -27.82 22.07
N THR A 253 -4.86 -26.83 22.90
CA THR A 253 -5.97 -25.88 22.76
C THR A 253 -5.39 -24.49 22.72
N ARG A 254 -5.86 -23.65 21.79
CA ARG A 254 -5.52 -22.24 21.73
C ARG A 254 -6.79 -21.41 21.63
N ALA A 255 -7.03 -20.59 22.64
CA ALA A 255 -8.12 -19.62 22.67
C ALA A 255 -7.53 -18.22 22.48
N GLU A 256 -8.11 -17.42 21.60
CA GLU A 256 -7.72 -16.05 21.33
C GLU A 256 -8.98 -15.18 21.42
N ALA A 257 -8.82 -13.98 21.97
CA ALA A 257 -9.85 -12.96 21.97
C ALA A 257 -9.23 -11.64 21.53
N GLY A 258 -10.01 -10.83 20.84
CA GLY A 258 -9.59 -9.53 20.38
C GLY A 258 -10.70 -8.50 20.46
N TYR A 259 -10.31 -7.25 20.58
CA TYR A 259 -11.13 -6.06 20.48
C TYR A 259 -10.40 -5.09 19.56
N SER A 260 -11.11 -4.44 18.65
CA SER A 260 -10.58 -3.33 17.86
C SER A 260 -11.66 -2.27 17.68
N GLN A 261 -11.26 -1.01 17.78
CA GLN A 261 -12.12 0.15 17.60
C GLN A 261 -11.40 1.12 16.68
N SER A 262 -12.10 1.69 15.69
CA SER A 262 -11.62 2.85 14.95
C SER A 262 -12.59 4.00 15.10
N SER A 263 -12.06 5.22 15.13
CA SER A 263 -12.83 6.45 15.10
C SER A 263 -12.18 7.45 14.15
N GLN A 264 -12.99 8.27 13.50
CA GLN A 264 -12.54 9.40 12.67
C GLN A 264 -13.24 10.65 13.19
N ASP A 265 -12.48 11.72 13.45
CA ASP A 265 -13.00 12.98 14.00
C ASP A 265 -13.85 12.82 15.28
N GLY A 266 -13.52 11.81 16.09
CA GLY A 266 -14.21 11.48 17.33
C GLY A 266 -15.47 10.61 17.18
N GLU A 267 -15.92 10.33 15.96
CA GLU A 267 -17.01 9.38 15.71
C GLU A 267 -16.46 7.97 15.54
N ILE A 268 -17.04 6.99 16.24
CA ILE A 268 -16.65 5.58 16.15
C ILE A 268 -17.11 5.03 14.80
N THR A 269 -16.16 4.71 13.91
CA THR A 269 -16.42 4.15 12.58
C THR A 269 -16.39 2.62 12.58
N GLN A 270 -15.73 2.00 13.56
CA GLN A 270 -15.73 0.55 13.74
C GLN A 270 -15.61 0.19 15.22
N GLU A 271 -16.34 -0.83 15.67
CA GLU A 271 -16.14 -1.43 17.00
C GLU A 271 -16.35 -2.95 16.91
N ARG A 272 -15.25 -3.69 16.87
CA ARG A 272 -15.22 -5.12 16.58
C ARG A 272 -14.65 -5.94 17.74
N VAL A 273 -15.40 -6.95 18.17
CA VAL A 273 -14.91 -8.01 19.07
C VAL A 273 -14.65 -9.24 18.23
N THR A 274 -13.54 -9.94 18.47
CA THR A 274 -13.19 -11.21 17.80
C THR A 274 -12.90 -12.29 18.82
N GLY A 275 -13.16 -13.54 18.46
CA GLY A 275 -12.84 -14.71 19.26
C GLY A 275 -12.43 -15.87 18.36
N LYS A 276 -11.46 -16.66 18.80
CA LYS A 276 -11.00 -17.86 18.10
C LYS A 276 -10.67 -18.94 19.12
N VAL A 277 -11.18 -20.16 18.94
CA VAL A 277 -10.83 -21.32 19.78
C VAL A 277 -10.47 -22.47 18.88
N ARG A 278 -9.21 -22.91 18.93
CA ARG A 278 -8.71 -24.06 18.19
C ARG A 278 -8.41 -25.22 19.14
N LEU A 279 -8.93 -26.40 18.83
CA LEU A 279 -8.72 -27.67 19.51
C LEU A 279 -7.98 -28.61 18.55
N GLY A 280 -6.80 -29.12 18.92
CA GLY A 280 -5.99 -30.01 18.07
C GLY A 280 -4.73 -29.36 17.49
N GLU A 281 -3.92 -30.14 16.76
CA GLU A 281 -2.66 -29.73 16.13
C GLU A 281 -2.74 -29.86 14.60
N GLY A 282 -1.78 -29.31 13.86
CA GLY A 282 -1.76 -29.38 12.39
C GLY A 282 -1.91 -30.82 11.88
N GLY A 283 -3.06 -31.12 11.28
CA GLY A 283 -3.57 -32.47 11.03
C GLY A 283 -5.07 -32.51 11.31
N GLU A 284 -5.45 -32.82 12.56
CA GLU A 284 -6.83 -32.77 13.05
C GLU A 284 -7.05 -31.52 13.92
N TYR A 285 -8.03 -30.69 13.56
CA TYR A 285 -8.44 -29.63 14.46
C TYR A 285 -9.91 -29.25 14.32
N ARG A 286 -10.45 -28.69 15.40
CA ARG A 286 -11.71 -27.94 15.37
C ARG A 286 -11.44 -26.50 15.76
N GLU A 287 -11.88 -25.56 14.94
CA GLU A 287 -11.64 -24.14 15.10
C GLU A 287 -12.97 -23.38 15.07
N TYR A 288 -13.32 -22.74 16.18
CA TYR A 288 -14.42 -21.80 16.26
C TYR A 288 -13.86 -20.40 16.09
N THR A 289 -14.36 -19.63 15.14
CA THR A 289 -14.04 -18.21 15.00
C THR A 289 -15.30 -17.40 15.04
N GLY A 290 -15.25 -16.20 15.60
CA GLY A 290 -16.36 -15.28 15.49
C GLY A 290 -15.93 -13.83 15.61
N PHE A 291 -16.79 -12.95 15.10
CA PHE A 291 -16.69 -11.54 15.38
C PHE A 291 -18.06 -10.89 15.52
N PHE A 292 -18.09 -9.74 16.19
CA PHE A 292 -19.24 -8.86 16.27
C PHE A 292 -18.75 -7.44 15.99
N ASP A 293 -19.31 -6.80 14.97
CA ASP A 293 -19.10 -5.38 14.69
C ASP A 293 -20.34 -4.59 15.11
N ARG A 294 -20.18 -3.75 16.13
CA ARG A 294 -21.28 -3.02 16.73
C ARG A 294 -21.77 -1.88 15.85
N VAL A 295 -20.88 -1.23 15.09
CA VAL A 295 -21.24 -0.07 14.26
C VAL A 295 -22.12 -0.53 13.10
N ASP A 296 -21.69 -1.58 12.40
CA ASP A 296 -22.45 -2.15 11.29
C ASP A 296 -23.58 -3.10 11.76
N ASN A 297 -23.63 -3.39 13.07
CA ASN A 297 -24.54 -4.38 13.66
C ASN A 297 -24.42 -5.77 13.00
N THR A 298 -23.21 -6.11 12.57
CA THR A 298 -22.88 -7.37 11.90
C THR A 298 -22.26 -8.35 12.87
N PHE A 299 -22.43 -9.64 12.60
CA PHE A 299 -21.67 -10.67 13.30
C PHE A 299 -21.35 -11.81 12.36
N GLU A 300 -20.38 -12.62 12.74
CA GLU A 300 -20.09 -13.90 12.12
C GLU A 300 -19.68 -14.89 13.20
N LEU A 301 -20.18 -16.11 13.11
CA LEU A 301 -19.74 -17.27 13.86
C LEU A 301 -19.43 -18.37 12.85
N LYS A 302 -18.28 -19.02 12.99
CA LYS A 302 -17.78 -20.07 12.10
C LYS A 302 -17.22 -21.21 12.95
N ASP A 303 -17.53 -22.45 12.58
CA ASP A 303 -16.99 -23.69 13.12
C ASP A 303 -16.35 -24.47 11.98
N THR A 304 -15.04 -24.66 12.04
CA THR A 304 -14.27 -25.40 11.05
C THR A 304 -13.70 -26.65 11.67
N GLN A 305 -14.07 -27.81 11.16
CA GLN A 305 -13.52 -29.11 11.56
C GLN A 305 -12.69 -29.69 10.42
N VAL A 306 -11.46 -30.11 10.73
CA VAL A 306 -10.54 -30.79 9.82
C VAL A 306 -10.22 -32.17 10.38
N THR A 307 -10.32 -33.22 9.54
CA THR A 307 -10.05 -34.62 9.92
C THR A 307 -8.57 -34.92 10.09
N ASN A 308 -8.24 -36.05 10.75
CA ASN A 308 -6.87 -36.48 11.05
C ASN A 308 -5.89 -36.54 9.87
N ASP A 309 -6.38 -36.83 8.69
CA ASP A 309 -5.60 -36.88 7.45
C ASP A 309 -5.49 -35.51 6.75
N GLY A 310 -6.12 -34.46 7.29
CA GLY A 310 -6.26 -33.16 6.64
C GLY A 310 -7.12 -33.20 5.37
N ALA A 311 -7.68 -34.37 5.02
CA ALA A 311 -8.36 -34.58 3.76
C ALA A 311 -9.74 -33.93 3.75
N THR A 312 -10.48 -34.02 4.86
CA THR A 312 -11.85 -33.51 4.94
C THR A 312 -11.90 -32.28 5.83
N SER A 313 -12.51 -31.21 5.34
CA SER A 313 -12.89 -30.04 6.14
C SER A 313 -14.39 -29.78 6.05
N LEU A 314 -15.02 -29.53 7.19
CA LEU A 314 -16.39 -29.04 7.30
C LEU A 314 -16.36 -27.66 7.96
N THR A 315 -16.82 -26.63 7.28
CA THR A 315 -16.96 -25.27 7.80
C THR A 315 -18.43 -24.89 7.83
N GLU A 316 -18.99 -24.66 9.01
CA GLU A 316 -20.35 -24.17 9.21
C GLU A 316 -20.28 -22.74 9.75
N GLY A 317 -21.11 -21.84 9.24
CA GLY A 317 -21.11 -20.46 9.68
C GLY A 317 -22.48 -19.81 9.68
N VAL A 318 -22.67 -18.85 10.57
CA VAL A 318 -23.83 -17.95 10.58
C VAL A 318 -23.32 -16.54 10.70
N SER A 319 -23.75 -15.66 9.82
CA SER A 319 -23.45 -14.24 9.86
C SER A 319 -24.71 -13.40 9.74
N ARG A 320 -24.58 -12.13 10.09
CA ARG A 320 -25.59 -11.09 9.85
C ARG A 320 -24.95 -9.93 9.12
N ASP A 321 -25.53 -9.54 7.98
CA ASP A 321 -25.06 -8.40 7.21
C ASP A 321 -25.57 -7.06 7.79
N ALA A 322 -25.06 -5.94 7.26
CA ALA A 322 -25.45 -4.60 7.70
C ALA A 322 -26.92 -4.27 7.40
N SER A 323 -27.55 -4.99 6.47
CA SER A 323 -28.98 -4.89 6.17
C SER A 323 -29.85 -5.70 7.16
N GLY A 324 -29.22 -6.43 8.07
CA GLY A 324 -29.87 -7.25 9.08
C GLY A 324 -30.27 -8.65 8.60
N ASN A 325 -29.89 -9.04 7.38
CA ASN A 325 -30.15 -10.39 6.88
C ASN A 325 -29.25 -11.39 7.60
N ILE A 326 -29.83 -12.54 7.97
CA ILE A 326 -29.07 -13.65 8.52
C ILE A 326 -28.67 -14.56 7.36
N LEU A 327 -27.37 -14.86 7.28
CA LEU A 327 -26.77 -15.74 6.30
C LEU A 327 -26.20 -16.96 7.02
N GLY A 328 -26.68 -18.16 6.70
CA GLY A 328 -26.04 -19.42 7.05
C GLY A 328 -25.13 -19.87 5.91
N SER A 329 -24.01 -20.50 6.23
CA SER A 329 -23.16 -21.19 5.27
C SER A 329 -22.75 -22.54 5.81
N ARG A 330 -22.61 -23.52 4.93
CA ARG A 330 -22.04 -24.83 5.23
C ARG A 330 -21.20 -25.28 4.06
N GLU A 331 -19.93 -25.47 4.28
CA GLU A 331 -18.95 -25.89 3.28
C GLU A 331 -18.34 -27.23 3.72
N LEU A 332 -18.44 -28.25 2.88
CA LEU A 332 -17.77 -29.53 3.04
C LEU A 332 -16.78 -29.69 1.90
N ALA A 333 -15.49 -29.78 2.21
CA ALA A 333 -14.45 -30.11 1.23
C ALA A 333 -13.80 -31.45 1.59
N HIS A 334 -13.54 -32.29 0.59
CA HIS A 334 -12.87 -33.57 0.75
C HIS A 334 -11.80 -33.76 -0.33
N THR A 335 -10.56 -33.92 0.10
CA THR A 335 -9.37 -34.12 -0.73
C THR A 335 -8.99 -35.60 -0.72
N PHE A 336 -9.38 -36.35 -1.74
CA PHE A 336 -9.15 -37.81 -1.78
C PHE A 336 -7.79 -38.21 -2.36
N SER A 337 -7.11 -37.29 -3.06
CA SER A 337 -5.69 -37.39 -3.43
C SER A 337 -5.09 -35.99 -3.59
N ALA A 338 -3.76 -35.89 -3.68
CA ALA A 338 -3.10 -34.62 -3.99
C ALA A 338 -3.77 -33.99 -5.23
N GLY A 339 -4.11 -32.70 -5.15
CA GLY A 339 -4.75 -31.99 -6.26
C GLY A 339 -6.21 -32.32 -6.54
N HIS A 340 -6.84 -33.27 -5.85
CA HIS A 340 -8.23 -33.65 -6.10
C HIS A 340 -9.12 -33.36 -4.92
N THR A 341 -9.99 -32.34 -5.04
CA THR A 341 -10.90 -31.90 -3.98
C THR A 341 -12.34 -31.85 -4.49
N LEU A 342 -13.24 -32.49 -3.77
CA LEU A 342 -14.69 -32.34 -3.92
C LEU A 342 -15.19 -31.36 -2.86
N GLY A 343 -15.83 -30.27 -3.28
CA GLY A 343 -16.45 -29.27 -2.43
C GLY A 343 -17.98 -29.29 -2.54
N MET A 344 -18.67 -29.07 -1.45
CA MET A 344 -20.09 -28.75 -1.40
C MET A 344 -20.26 -27.52 -0.53
N ARG A 345 -21.00 -26.52 -0.97
CA ARG A 345 -21.28 -25.30 -0.21
C ARG A 345 -22.76 -24.95 -0.30
N ASP A 346 -23.43 -25.00 0.84
CA ASP A 346 -24.78 -24.49 1.03
C ASP A 346 -24.73 -23.08 1.61
N GLU A 347 -25.53 -22.17 1.07
CA GLU A 347 -25.74 -20.82 1.57
C GLU A 347 -27.22 -20.61 1.85
N LEU A 348 -27.58 -20.35 3.10
CA LEU A 348 -28.93 -20.02 3.51
C LEU A 348 -29.00 -18.51 3.72
N SER A 349 -29.94 -17.81 3.10
CA SER A 349 -30.19 -16.39 3.35
C SER A 349 -31.67 -16.15 3.63
N SER A 350 -32.01 -15.01 4.25
CA SER A 350 -33.41 -14.54 4.35
C SER A 350 -34.08 -14.39 2.97
N ALA A 351 -33.30 -14.23 1.90
CA ALA A 351 -33.78 -14.10 0.53
C ALA A 351 -33.92 -15.45 -0.22
N GLY A 352 -33.43 -16.55 0.34
CA GLY A 352 -33.47 -17.88 -0.29
C GLY A 352 -32.29 -18.78 0.07
N THR A 353 -32.34 -20.02 -0.40
CA THR A 353 -31.32 -21.06 -0.18
C THR A 353 -30.51 -21.30 -1.46
N GLY A 354 -29.25 -20.91 -1.46
CA GLY A 354 -28.25 -21.31 -2.46
C GLY A 354 -27.63 -22.67 -2.11
N GLN A 355 -27.47 -23.57 -3.08
CA GLN A 355 -26.61 -24.74 -2.93
C GLN A 355 -25.56 -24.75 -4.04
N SER A 356 -24.37 -25.23 -3.76
CA SER A 356 -23.32 -25.39 -4.77
C SER A 356 -22.49 -26.63 -4.49
N VAL A 357 -22.03 -27.29 -5.54
CA VAL A 357 -21.21 -28.49 -5.52
C VAL A 357 -20.08 -28.28 -6.51
N SER A 358 -18.85 -28.16 -6.04
CA SER A 358 -17.66 -28.00 -6.88
C SER A 358 -16.78 -29.24 -6.84
N TYR A 359 -16.09 -29.50 -7.94
CA TYR A 359 -15.10 -30.55 -8.06
C TYR A 359 -13.87 -29.97 -8.74
N ARG A 360 -12.69 -30.13 -8.13
CA ARG A 360 -11.42 -29.67 -8.68
C ARG A 360 -10.44 -30.85 -8.75
N ALA A 361 -9.82 -31.03 -9.91
CA ALA A 361 -8.87 -32.10 -10.17
C ALA A 361 -7.61 -31.54 -10.85
N GLU A 362 -6.49 -31.50 -10.14
CA GLU A 362 -5.23 -30.94 -10.62
C GLU A 362 -4.37 -31.99 -11.36
N ASP A 363 -4.55 -33.31 -11.13
CA ASP A 363 -3.66 -34.36 -11.64
C ASP A 363 -4.11 -35.06 -12.95
N LEU A 364 -5.18 -34.61 -13.64
CA LEU A 364 -5.65 -35.25 -14.90
C LEU A 364 -4.84 -34.87 -16.16
N GLY A 365 -3.57 -34.49 -15.99
CA GLY A 365 -2.71 -34.01 -17.08
C GLY A 365 -2.84 -32.50 -17.37
N GLY A 366 -3.31 -31.76 -16.37
CA GLY A 366 -3.60 -30.32 -16.36
C GLY A 366 -4.76 -30.03 -15.40
N PRO A 367 -4.81 -28.88 -14.71
CA PRO A 367 -5.91 -28.59 -13.80
C PRO A 367 -7.25 -28.53 -14.55
N PHE A 368 -8.14 -29.45 -14.19
CA PHE A 368 -9.51 -29.51 -14.65
C PHE A 368 -10.42 -29.18 -13.46
N GLY A 369 -11.17 -28.09 -13.57
CA GLY A 369 -12.19 -27.68 -12.61
C GLY A 369 -13.58 -27.93 -13.18
N VAL A 370 -14.47 -28.54 -12.41
CA VAL A 370 -15.91 -28.56 -12.70
C VAL A 370 -16.63 -27.99 -11.51
N GLY A 371 -17.22 -26.80 -11.64
CA GLY A 371 -18.10 -26.26 -10.61
C GLY A 371 -19.56 -26.39 -11.03
N PHE A 372 -20.42 -26.74 -10.07
CA PHE A 372 -21.86 -26.66 -10.20
C PHE A 372 -22.39 -25.80 -9.06
N SER A 373 -23.36 -24.95 -9.34
CA SER A 373 -24.12 -24.22 -8.34
C SER A 373 -25.59 -24.18 -8.75
N ALA A 374 -26.47 -24.42 -7.80
CA ALA A 374 -27.92 -24.42 -7.97
C ALA A 374 -28.56 -23.66 -6.80
N GLY A 375 -29.06 -22.46 -7.07
CA GLY A 375 -29.81 -21.66 -6.13
C GLY A 375 -31.32 -21.94 -6.16
N THR A 376 -31.97 -21.89 -5.00
CA THR A 376 -33.43 -21.93 -4.83
C THR A 376 -33.90 -20.64 -4.14
N GLY A 377 -34.97 -20.01 -4.64
CA GLY A 377 -35.51 -18.74 -4.08
C GLY A 377 -35.74 -17.66 -5.14
N THR A 378 -35.75 -16.38 -4.74
CA THR A 378 -35.79 -15.23 -5.68
C THR A 378 -34.51 -15.09 -6.51
N LEU A 379 -33.45 -15.82 -6.13
CA LEU A 379 -32.21 -16.02 -6.87
C LEU A 379 -32.15 -17.45 -7.46
N ALA A 380 -33.29 -17.98 -7.94
CA ALA A 380 -33.32 -19.28 -8.61
C ALA A 380 -32.45 -19.23 -9.87
N GLY A 381 -31.27 -19.82 -9.78
CA GLY A 381 -30.37 -19.93 -10.91
C GLY A 381 -29.46 -21.13 -10.77
N PHE A 382 -29.18 -21.80 -11.88
CA PHE A 382 -28.20 -22.88 -11.96
C PHE A 382 -26.99 -22.37 -12.74
N ASN A 383 -25.79 -22.41 -12.15
CA ASN A 383 -24.56 -22.18 -12.89
C ASN A 383 -23.72 -23.44 -12.93
N ALA A 384 -23.20 -23.82 -14.08
CA ALA A 384 -22.20 -24.87 -14.20
C ALA A 384 -21.00 -24.33 -14.95
N ASN A 385 -19.82 -24.39 -14.35
CA ASN A 385 -18.57 -23.99 -14.97
C ASN A 385 -17.66 -25.21 -15.19
N LEU A 386 -16.93 -25.19 -16.28
CA LEU A 386 -15.96 -26.21 -16.68
C LEU A 386 -14.68 -25.49 -17.09
N ASP A 387 -13.67 -25.55 -16.24
CA ASP A 387 -12.36 -24.97 -16.46
C ASP A 387 -11.39 -26.08 -16.87
N TYR A 388 -10.63 -25.85 -17.93
CA TYR A 388 -9.61 -26.76 -18.43
C TYR A 388 -8.33 -26.00 -18.69
N GLN A 389 -7.28 -26.34 -17.94
CA GLN A 389 -5.95 -25.79 -18.14
C GLN A 389 -4.97 -26.93 -18.38
N ARG A 390 -4.19 -26.86 -19.47
CA ARG A 390 -3.16 -27.85 -19.80
C ARG A 390 -1.97 -27.18 -20.49
N GLY A 391 -0.88 -27.04 -19.74
CA GLY A 391 0.28 -26.28 -20.20
C GLY A 391 -0.16 -24.86 -20.54
N ASP A 392 0.11 -24.47 -21.77
CA ASP A 392 -0.19 -23.15 -22.35
C ASP A 392 -1.67 -22.93 -22.66
N LEU A 393 -2.51 -23.97 -22.70
CA LEU A 393 -3.92 -23.88 -23.07
C LEU A 393 -4.79 -23.69 -21.84
N GLU A 394 -5.64 -22.67 -21.86
CA GLU A 394 -6.72 -22.42 -20.92
C GLU A 394 -8.05 -22.41 -21.66
N ALA A 395 -9.08 -23.02 -21.13
CA ALA A 395 -10.42 -22.97 -21.68
C ALA A 395 -11.44 -22.99 -20.55
N ALA A 396 -12.51 -22.23 -20.70
CA ALA A 396 -13.63 -22.25 -19.78
C ALA A 396 -14.95 -22.40 -20.54
N LEU A 397 -15.91 -23.07 -19.91
CA LEU A 397 -17.30 -23.13 -20.35
C LEU A 397 -18.18 -22.86 -19.14
N ASP A 398 -18.98 -21.80 -19.19
CA ASP A 398 -19.91 -21.40 -18.15
C ASP A 398 -21.34 -21.46 -18.68
N LEU A 399 -22.19 -22.25 -18.04
CA LEU A 399 -23.63 -22.31 -18.28
C LEU A 399 -24.34 -21.60 -17.13
N GLU A 400 -24.99 -20.48 -17.39
CA GLU A 400 -25.86 -19.76 -16.45
C GLU A 400 -27.33 -19.97 -16.86
N LEU A 401 -28.14 -20.55 -15.98
CA LEU A 401 -29.59 -20.68 -16.13
C LEU A 401 -30.24 -19.84 -15.04
N LYS A 402 -30.59 -18.59 -15.32
CA LYS A 402 -31.17 -17.68 -14.33
C LYS A 402 -32.52 -17.18 -14.79
N ASP A 403 -33.53 -17.30 -13.94
CA ASP A 403 -34.93 -16.94 -14.23
C ASP A 403 -35.51 -17.69 -15.45
N GLN A 404 -35.48 -17.04 -16.63
CA GLN A 404 -35.91 -17.57 -17.93
C GLN A 404 -34.80 -17.41 -18.98
N VAL A 405 -33.63 -16.89 -18.60
CA VAL A 405 -32.50 -16.64 -19.49
C VAL A 405 -31.44 -17.70 -19.22
N SER A 406 -31.09 -18.42 -20.28
CA SER A 406 -30.04 -19.44 -20.28
C SER A 406 -28.88 -18.91 -21.11
N LYS A 407 -27.69 -18.74 -20.54
CA LYS A 407 -26.48 -18.28 -21.22
C LYS A 407 -25.40 -19.33 -21.16
N LEU A 408 -24.69 -19.51 -22.26
CA LEU A 408 -23.49 -20.34 -22.37
C LEU A 408 -22.33 -19.45 -22.78
N SER A 409 -21.38 -19.24 -21.89
CA SER A 409 -20.11 -18.57 -22.18
C SER A 409 -19.07 -19.64 -22.48
N LEU A 410 -18.27 -19.44 -23.52
CA LEU A 410 -17.12 -20.27 -23.85
C LEU A 410 -15.92 -19.35 -23.98
N SER A 411 -14.78 -19.74 -23.42
CA SER A 411 -13.51 -19.07 -23.65
C SER A 411 -12.41 -20.10 -23.90
N ALA A 412 -11.44 -19.74 -24.73
CA ALA A 412 -10.23 -20.50 -24.92
C ALA A 412 -9.07 -19.54 -25.16
N GLY A 413 -7.97 -19.74 -24.47
CA GLY A 413 -6.72 -18.98 -24.55
C GLY A 413 -5.53 -19.93 -24.68
N VAL A 414 -4.50 -19.52 -25.42
CA VAL A 414 -3.23 -20.22 -25.48
C VAL A 414 -2.10 -19.21 -25.28
N GLU A 415 -1.29 -19.40 -24.24
CA GLU A 415 -0.08 -18.63 -23.98
C GLU A 415 1.15 -19.44 -24.35
N ARG A 416 1.72 -19.19 -25.53
CA ARG A 416 2.90 -19.91 -26.03
C ARG A 416 4.20 -19.37 -25.43
N ASP A 417 5.20 -20.24 -25.40
CA ASP A 417 6.61 -19.86 -25.26
C ASP A 417 6.98 -18.62 -26.10
N ALA A 418 7.85 -17.78 -25.54
CA ALA A 418 8.25 -16.47 -26.08
C ALA A 418 7.16 -15.37 -26.01
N GLY A 419 6.11 -15.59 -25.22
CA GLY A 419 5.17 -14.56 -24.78
C GLY A 419 4.05 -14.23 -25.77
N TRP A 420 3.78 -15.14 -26.72
CA TRP A 420 2.61 -15.01 -27.60
C TRP A 420 1.35 -15.48 -26.90
N SER A 421 0.26 -14.73 -27.02
CA SER A 421 -1.06 -15.12 -26.53
C SER A 421 -2.10 -15.07 -27.64
N TYR A 422 -2.99 -16.04 -27.65
CA TYR A 422 -4.13 -16.10 -28.57
C TYR A 422 -5.35 -16.46 -27.75
N GLY A 423 -6.49 -15.84 -28.01
CA GLY A 423 -7.69 -16.18 -27.27
C GLY A 423 -8.94 -15.87 -28.04
N GLY A 424 -10.03 -16.46 -27.59
CA GLY A 424 -11.37 -16.16 -28.08
C GLY A 424 -12.39 -16.45 -27.01
N ASP A 425 -13.48 -15.72 -27.07
CA ASP A 425 -14.63 -15.89 -26.20
C ASP A 425 -15.93 -15.84 -27.01
N ALA A 426 -16.96 -16.53 -26.54
CA ALA A 426 -18.28 -16.49 -27.15
C ALA A 426 -19.34 -16.57 -26.04
N ILE A 427 -20.41 -15.79 -26.17
CA ILE A 427 -21.56 -15.85 -25.27
C ILE A 427 -22.80 -16.17 -26.12
N VAL A 428 -23.47 -17.28 -25.82
CA VAL A 428 -24.68 -17.74 -26.51
C VAL A 428 -25.83 -17.70 -25.53
N ASN A 429 -26.89 -16.95 -25.87
CA ASN A 429 -28.17 -17.04 -25.20
C ASN A 429 -28.92 -18.26 -25.73
N LEU A 430 -29.02 -19.30 -24.89
CA LEU A 430 -29.69 -20.55 -25.21
C LEU A 430 -31.22 -20.40 -25.19
N THR A 431 -31.78 -19.40 -24.49
CA THR A 431 -33.23 -19.19 -24.42
C THR A 431 -33.82 -18.84 -25.80
N ASP A 432 -33.17 -17.94 -26.52
CA ASP A 432 -33.57 -17.54 -27.88
C ASP A 432 -32.62 -18.10 -28.97
N SER A 433 -31.67 -18.97 -28.59
CA SER A 433 -30.68 -19.59 -29.48
C SER A 433 -29.86 -18.55 -30.27
N ARG A 434 -29.50 -17.44 -29.63
CA ARG A 434 -28.79 -16.31 -30.24
C ARG A 434 -27.36 -16.21 -29.73
N LEU A 435 -26.41 -15.98 -30.63
CA LEU A 435 -25.05 -15.55 -30.26
C LEU A 435 -25.11 -14.09 -29.80
N GLU A 436 -24.79 -13.81 -28.54
CA GLU A 436 -24.75 -12.44 -27.98
C GLU A 436 -23.38 -11.79 -28.14
N GLU A 437 -22.29 -12.56 -28.03
CA GLU A 437 -20.93 -12.05 -28.08
C GLU A 437 -19.98 -13.03 -28.76
N LEU A 438 -19.00 -12.50 -29.52
CA LEU A 438 -17.88 -13.24 -30.08
C LEU A 438 -16.62 -12.37 -30.03
N GLY A 439 -15.65 -12.78 -29.23
CA GLY A 439 -14.36 -12.15 -29.05
C GLY A 439 -13.22 -12.96 -29.64
N ALA A 440 -12.19 -12.26 -30.11
CA ALA A 440 -10.90 -12.82 -30.46
C ALA A 440 -9.80 -11.84 -30.03
N ASN A 441 -8.71 -12.36 -29.48
CA ASN A 441 -7.54 -11.57 -29.09
C ASN A 441 -6.24 -12.25 -29.57
N LEU A 442 -5.25 -11.40 -29.84
CA LEU A 442 -3.90 -11.78 -30.21
C LEU A 442 -2.94 -10.84 -29.52
N GLY A 443 -1.97 -11.39 -28.79
CA GLY A 443 -0.96 -10.62 -28.10
C GLY A 443 0.43 -11.22 -28.27
N TRP A 444 1.42 -10.37 -28.05
CA TRP A 444 2.79 -10.77 -27.80
C TRP A 444 3.38 -9.85 -26.73
N GLN A 445 4.09 -10.43 -25.78
CA GLN A 445 4.75 -9.70 -24.71
C GLN A 445 6.15 -10.27 -24.48
N HIS A 446 7.16 -9.40 -24.51
CA HIS A 446 8.51 -9.81 -24.16
C HIS A 446 8.58 -10.11 -22.65
N PRO A 447 9.18 -11.22 -22.21
CA PRO A 447 9.13 -11.66 -20.82
C PRO A 447 9.84 -10.71 -19.83
N THR A 448 10.82 -9.93 -20.31
CA THR A 448 11.67 -9.08 -19.44
C THR A 448 11.81 -7.64 -19.92
N GLU A 449 11.28 -7.31 -21.09
CA GLU A 449 11.44 -5.98 -21.69
C GLU A 449 10.09 -5.32 -21.81
N PHE A 450 10.07 -3.99 -21.75
CA PHE A 450 8.86 -3.19 -21.99
C PHE A 450 8.56 -3.18 -23.51
N LYS A 451 8.19 -4.34 -24.04
CA LYS A 451 7.87 -4.57 -25.44
C LYS A 451 6.67 -5.50 -25.49
N SER A 452 5.56 -5.00 -25.99
CA SER A 452 4.36 -5.80 -26.17
C SER A 452 3.52 -5.24 -27.31
N PHE A 453 2.68 -6.08 -27.88
CA PHE A 453 1.52 -5.61 -28.61
C PHE A 453 0.34 -6.52 -28.29
N ALA A 454 -0.86 -5.96 -28.31
CA ALA A 454 -2.09 -6.72 -28.25
C ALA A 454 -3.10 -6.12 -29.22
N VAL A 455 -3.91 -6.96 -29.83
CA VAL A 455 -5.07 -6.58 -30.62
C VAL A 455 -6.26 -7.44 -30.21
N GLY A 456 -7.40 -6.81 -30.02
CA GLY A 456 -8.65 -7.43 -29.65
C GLY A 456 -9.76 -7.04 -30.62
N TYR A 457 -10.66 -7.98 -30.86
CA TYR A 457 -11.90 -7.77 -31.58
C TYR A 457 -13.04 -8.41 -30.82
N LYS A 458 -14.18 -7.73 -30.73
CA LYS A 458 -15.39 -8.22 -30.08
C LYS A 458 -16.63 -7.78 -30.83
N ALA A 459 -17.45 -8.73 -31.25
CA ALA A 459 -18.75 -8.50 -31.84
C ALA A 459 -19.84 -8.77 -30.80
N LYS A 460 -20.81 -7.87 -30.66
CA LYS A 460 -21.98 -8.02 -29.79
C LYS A 460 -23.27 -7.88 -30.59
N TRP A 461 -24.17 -8.85 -30.46
CA TRP A 461 -25.49 -8.83 -31.07
C TRP A 461 -26.51 -8.37 -30.01
N LEU A 462 -27.06 -7.18 -30.20
CA LEU A 462 -27.97 -6.56 -29.23
C LEU A 462 -29.41 -7.06 -29.46
N GLU A 463 -30.11 -7.39 -28.37
CA GLU A 463 -31.50 -7.90 -28.45
C GLU A 463 -32.46 -6.91 -29.14
N GLN A 464 -32.28 -5.62 -28.87
CA GLN A 464 -33.21 -4.57 -29.31
C GLN A 464 -32.83 -3.97 -30.68
N ASN A 465 -31.67 -4.33 -31.26
CA ASN A 465 -31.19 -3.73 -32.50
C ASN A 465 -30.58 -4.81 -33.41
N PRO A 466 -31.06 -4.98 -34.67
CA PRO A 466 -30.46 -5.92 -35.61
C PRO A 466 -29.01 -5.58 -35.98
N GLU A 467 -28.53 -4.39 -35.63
CA GLU A 467 -27.13 -4.00 -35.86
C GLU A 467 -26.17 -4.64 -34.84
N ILE A 468 -25.08 -5.17 -35.37
CA ILE A 468 -23.96 -5.71 -34.59
C ILE A 468 -23.12 -4.53 -34.08
N ALA A 469 -22.80 -4.55 -32.79
CA ALA A 469 -21.80 -3.66 -32.20
C ALA A 469 -20.43 -4.32 -32.30
N HIS A 470 -19.47 -3.65 -32.92
CA HIS A 470 -18.09 -4.12 -33.06
C HIS A 470 -17.18 -3.26 -32.19
N HIS A 471 -16.34 -3.90 -31.40
CA HIS A 471 -15.28 -3.28 -30.61
C HIS A 471 -13.94 -3.78 -31.14
N PHE A 472 -13.04 -2.86 -31.43
CA PHE A 472 -11.65 -3.15 -31.75
C PHE A 472 -10.79 -2.46 -30.72
N ASP A 473 -9.83 -3.17 -30.14
CA ASP A 473 -8.85 -2.60 -29.24
C ASP A 473 -7.44 -2.98 -29.68
N SER A 474 -6.48 -2.13 -29.34
CA SER A 474 -5.08 -2.39 -29.57
C SER A 474 -4.22 -1.71 -28.52
N SER A 475 -3.08 -2.32 -28.22
CA SER A 475 -2.02 -1.72 -27.43
C SER A 475 -0.66 -2.07 -28.01
N PHE A 476 0.29 -1.16 -27.85
CA PHE A 476 1.67 -1.30 -28.26
C PHE A 476 2.56 -0.66 -27.21
N GLU A 477 3.54 -1.40 -26.72
CA GLU A 477 4.54 -0.93 -25.77
C GLU A 477 5.92 -1.12 -26.38
N TYR A 478 6.78 -0.13 -26.20
CA TYR A 478 8.16 -0.21 -26.64
C TYR A 478 9.08 0.64 -25.77
N ALA A 479 10.26 0.12 -25.45
CA ALA A 479 11.31 0.86 -24.77
C ALA A 479 12.63 0.84 -25.53
N VAL A 480 13.31 1.97 -25.53
CA VAL A 480 14.66 2.18 -26.07
C VAL A 480 15.49 2.89 -25.02
N GLY A 481 16.41 2.15 -24.39
CA GLY A 481 17.24 2.67 -23.30
C GLY A 481 16.36 3.12 -22.13
N ARG A 482 16.44 4.42 -21.78
CA ARG A 482 15.67 5.03 -20.69
C ARG A 482 14.31 5.57 -21.14
N VAL A 483 13.98 5.53 -22.43
CA VAL A 483 12.70 6.04 -22.93
C VAL A 483 11.77 4.86 -23.19
N SER A 484 10.54 4.95 -22.72
CA SER A 484 9.45 4.02 -22.99
C SER A 484 8.27 4.76 -23.58
N ALA A 485 7.49 4.09 -24.40
CA ALA A 485 6.24 4.59 -24.94
C ALA A 485 5.19 3.48 -24.92
N ARG A 486 3.97 3.85 -24.58
CA ARG A 486 2.77 3.03 -24.69
C ARG A 486 1.77 3.78 -25.56
N LEU A 487 1.28 3.12 -26.59
CA LEU A 487 0.17 3.54 -27.41
C LEU A 487 -0.96 2.53 -27.21
N SER A 488 -2.15 2.98 -26.86
CA SER A 488 -3.33 2.11 -26.86
C SER A 488 -4.52 2.84 -27.46
N GLY A 489 -5.50 2.09 -27.95
CA GLY A 489 -6.69 2.68 -28.50
C GLY A 489 -7.79 1.66 -28.71
N SER A 490 -9.01 2.17 -28.80
CA SER A 490 -10.19 1.38 -29.12
C SER A 490 -11.11 2.10 -30.09
N VAL A 491 -11.90 1.34 -30.83
CA VAL A 491 -12.90 1.83 -31.78
C VAL A 491 -14.16 0.99 -31.61
N ASP A 492 -15.27 1.67 -31.32
CA ASP A 492 -16.61 1.09 -31.20
C ASP A 492 -17.44 1.49 -32.44
N LEU A 493 -17.96 0.50 -33.14
CA LEU A 493 -18.87 0.66 -34.26
C LEU A 493 -20.21 0.02 -33.90
N GLN A 494 -21.32 0.65 -34.28
CA GLN A 494 -22.64 0.02 -34.27
C GLN A 494 -23.21 0.09 -35.69
N GLY A 495 -23.42 -1.09 -36.30
CA GLY A 495 -23.71 -1.18 -37.72
C GLY A 495 -22.57 -0.60 -38.56
N ARG A 496 -22.82 0.53 -39.24
CA ARG A 496 -21.80 1.26 -40.03
C ARG A 496 -21.35 2.58 -39.39
N SER A 497 -21.81 2.88 -38.18
CA SER A 497 -21.55 4.15 -37.52
C SER A 497 -20.50 4.00 -36.42
N LEU A 498 -19.55 4.94 -36.36
CA LEU A 498 -18.66 5.09 -35.22
C LEU A 498 -19.44 5.57 -34.00
N THR A 499 -19.49 4.78 -32.94
CA THR A 499 -20.17 5.13 -31.68
C THR A 499 -19.20 5.54 -30.59
N GLY A 500 -17.94 5.10 -30.67
CA GLY A 500 -16.92 5.42 -29.68
C GLY A 500 -15.52 5.27 -30.24
N THR A 501 -14.58 6.05 -29.72
CA THR A 501 -13.16 5.87 -29.99
C THR A 501 -12.35 6.35 -28.80
N ARG A 502 -11.23 5.69 -28.54
CA ARG A 502 -10.24 6.10 -27.55
C ARG A 502 -8.85 5.95 -28.15
N ALA A 503 -7.97 6.88 -27.87
CA ALA A 503 -6.55 6.77 -28.15
C ALA A 503 -5.78 7.32 -26.96
N ASP A 504 -4.74 6.63 -26.52
CA ASP A 504 -3.89 6.99 -25.40
C ASP A 504 -2.43 6.85 -25.82
N LEU A 505 -1.66 7.92 -25.64
CA LEU A 505 -0.22 7.93 -25.84
C LEU A 505 0.43 8.34 -24.53
N LEU A 506 1.20 7.45 -23.93
CA LEU A 506 1.96 7.70 -22.72
C LEU A 506 3.44 7.44 -22.97
N MET A 507 4.27 8.43 -22.68
CA MET A 507 5.73 8.32 -22.73
C MET A 507 6.28 8.30 -21.31
N GLY A 508 7.32 7.49 -21.10
CA GLY A 508 8.02 7.38 -19.83
C GLY A 508 9.53 7.60 -20.01
N TYR A 509 10.14 8.38 -19.13
CA TYR A 509 11.60 8.50 -19.01
C TYR A 509 12.08 7.91 -17.69
N GLU A 510 12.87 6.84 -17.76
CA GLU A 510 13.49 6.19 -16.61
C GLU A 510 14.52 7.14 -15.99
N VAL A 511 14.12 7.76 -14.88
CA VAL A 511 14.99 8.63 -14.07
C VAL A 511 16.04 7.76 -13.38
N ASN A 512 15.62 6.60 -12.88
CA ASN A 512 16.46 5.53 -12.32
C ASN A 512 15.69 4.19 -12.38
N PRO A 513 16.30 3.04 -12.04
CA PRO A 513 15.65 1.73 -12.13
C PRO A 513 14.33 1.58 -11.34
N THR A 514 14.08 2.47 -10.37
CA THR A 514 12.89 2.48 -9.54
C THR A 514 11.84 3.47 -10.02
N TRP A 515 12.23 4.59 -10.63
CA TRP A 515 11.31 5.68 -10.96
C TRP A 515 11.36 6.07 -12.43
N THR A 516 10.19 6.09 -13.06
CA THR A 516 9.98 6.57 -14.43
C THR A 516 9.05 7.78 -14.38
N ALA A 517 9.47 8.92 -14.93
CA ALA A 517 8.61 10.08 -15.10
C ALA A 517 7.71 9.87 -16.32
N LEU A 518 6.42 10.12 -16.19
CA LEU A 518 5.41 9.88 -17.22
C LEU A 518 4.82 11.19 -17.76
N GLY A 519 4.57 11.22 -19.07
CA GLY A 519 3.84 12.30 -19.74
C GLY A 519 3.08 11.76 -20.92
N GLY A 520 1.84 12.20 -21.12
CA GLY A 520 0.99 11.64 -22.16
C GLY A 520 -0.23 12.46 -22.50
N VAL A 521 -0.98 11.97 -23.47
CA VAL A 521 -2.24 12.54 -23.92
C VAL A 521 -3.21 11.42 -24.24
N SER A 522 -4.48 11.60 -23.88
CA SER A 522 -5.54 10.68 -24.27
C SER A 522 -6.69 11.42 -24.92
N TYR A 523 -7.19 10.89 -26.02
CA TYR A 523 -8.41 11.31 -26.67
C TYR A 523 -9.50 10.28 -26.41
N ALA A 524 -10.70 10.75 -26.06
CA ALA A 524 -11.90 9.92 -26.00
C ALA A 524 -13.02 10.63 -26.75
N GLY A 525 -13.62 9.94 -27.72
CA GLY A 525 -14.77 10.41 -28.47
C GLY A 525 -15.94 9.46 -28.28
N GLN A 526 -17.13 9.99 -27.99
CA GLN A 526 -18.36 9.21 -27.92
C GLN A 526 -19.42 9.88 -28.79
N ARG A 527 -20.16 9.08 -29.57
CA ARG A 527 -21.22 9.62 -30.41
C ARG A 527 -22.38 10.05 -29.52
N ASN A 528 -22.79 11.30 -29.68
CA ASN A 528 -23.96 11.83 -29.04
C ASN A 528 -25.22 11.22 -29.66
N ALA A 529 -26.12 10.70 -28.82
CA ALA A 529 -27.35 10.05 -29.27
C ALA A 529 -28.27 11.02 -30.04
N ASP A 530 -28.30 12.29 -29.64
CA ASP A 530 -29.22 13.30 -30.18
C ASP A 530 -28.67 13.98 -31.43
N THR A 531 -27.38 14.36 -31.42
CA THR A 531 -26.78 15.14 -32.52
C THR A 531 -26.11 14.28 -33.58
N HIS A 532 -25.90 12.99 -33.28
CA HIS A 532 -25.12 12.06 -34.09
C HIS A 532 -23.65 12.46 -34.33
N ASN A 533 -23.18 13.57 -33.75
CA ASN A 533 -21.79 14.00 -33.81
C ASN A 533 -20.95 13.20 -32.79
N LEU A 534 -19.65 13.10 -33.05
CA LEU A 534 -18.69 12.53 -32.11
C LEU A 534 -18.20 13.64 -31.18
N ASP A 535 -18.65 13.60 -29.92
CA ASP A 535 -18.21 14.53 -28.89
C ASP A 535 -16.88 14.01 -28.32
N GLY A 536 -15.79 14.73 -28.61
CA GLY A 536 -14.44 14.38 -28.20
C GLY A 536 -13.93 15.20 -27.02
N SER A 537 -13.10 14.60 -26.18
CA SER A 537 -12.36 15.29 -25.13
C SER A 537 -10.89 14.88 -25.16
N LEU A 538 -9.99 15.84 -24.90
CA LEU A 538 -8.55 15.62 -24.85
C LEU A 538 -8.06 15.78 -23.40
N THR A 539 -7.41 14.76 -22.87
CA THR A 539 -6.86 14.77 -21.51
C THR A 539 -5.34 14.75 -21.58
N TYR A 540 -4.70 15.75 -20.98
CA TYR A 540 -3.24 15.79 -20.80
C TYR A 540 -2.87 15.09 -19.50
N LYS A 541 -1.85 14.23 -19.53
CA LYS A 541 -1.45 13.40 -18.40
C LYS A 541 0.01 13.65 -18.02
N ALA A 542 0.28 13.70 -16.72
CA ALA A 542 1.63 13.70 -16.16
C ALA A 542 1.65 12.76 -14.95
N GLY A 543 2.79 12.13 -14.66
CA GLY A 543 2.83 11.16 -13.57
C GLY A 543 4.20 10.58 -13.27
N VAL A 544 4.21 9.57 -12.41
CA VAL A 544 5.38 8.79 -12.06
C VAL A 544 5.02 7.31 -12.01
N GLN A 545 5.98 6.45 -12.33
CA GLN A 545 5.82 5.01 -12.25
C GLN A 545 6.93 4.39 -11.40
N TYR A 546 6.51 3.58 -10.44
CA TYR A 546 7.37 2.86 -9.50
C TYR A 546 7.67 1.45 -10.01
N LYS A 547 8.97 1.11 -10.05
CA LYS A 547 9.54 -0.18 -10.47
C LYS A 547 9.05 -0.72 -11.82
N ARG A 548 8.59 0.17 -12.72
CA ARG A 548 7.95 -0.17 -14.00
C ARG A 548 6.64 -0.96 -13.87
N ASP A 549 6.08 -1.03 -12.66
CA ASP A 549 4.85 -1.77 -12.38
C ASP A 549 3.73 -0.78 -12.10
N ILE A 550 3.82 0.02 -11.04
CA ILE A 550 2.70 0.86 -10.59
C ILE A 550 2.84 2.27 -11.13
N ALA A 551 1.89 2.71 -11.96
CA ALA A 551 1.88 4.08 -12.50
C ALA A 551 0.83 4.95 -11.80
N PHE A 552 1.25 6.12 -11.33
CA PHE A 552 0.41 7.18 -10.81
C PHE A 552 0.40 8.33 -11.80
N THR A 553 -0.79 8.77 -12.22
CA THR A 553 -0.94 9.87 -13.19
C THR A 553 -2.00 10.86 -12.70
N VAL A 554 -1.78 12.14 -13.01
CA VAL A 554 -2.76 13.21 -12.91
C VAL A 554 -3.10 13.65 -14.33
N GLY A 555 -4.39 13.71 -14.63
CA GLY A 555 -4.94 14.12 -15.91
C GLY A 555 -5.74 15.41 -15.79
N TYR A 556 -5.67 16.26 -16.82
CA TYR A 556 -6.53 17.46 -16.96
C TYR A 556 -7.23 17.46 -18.32
N THR A 557 -8.55 17.64 -18.32
CA THR A 557 -9.40 17.69 -19.52
C THR A 557 -9.94 19.11 -19.69
N PRO A 558 -9.35 19.95 -20.57
CA PRO A 558 -9.71 21.36 -20.68
C PRO A 558 -11.16 21.60 -21.10
N GLU A 559 -11.74 20.74 -21.95
CA GLU A 559 -13.11 20.92 -22.44
C GLU A 559 -14.16 20.80 -21.34
N ARG A 560 -13.82 20.16 -20.21
CA ARG A 560 -14.71 19.95 -19.06
C ARG A 560 -14.21 20.64 -17.79
N GLU A 561 -13.02 21.23 -17.83
CA GLU A 561 -12.32 21.77 -16.66
C GLU A 561 -12.14 20.72 -15.54
N GLU A 562 -12.02 19.44 -15.90
CA GLU A 562 -11.97 18.32 -14.96
C GLU A 562 -10.52 17.85 -14.70
N TRP A 563 -10.22 17.57 -13.43
CA TRP A 563 -8.98 16.90 -12.99
C TRP A 563 -9.28 15.46 -12.60
N GLY A 564 -8.40 14.53 -12.98
CA GLY A 564 -8.51 13.12 -12.63
C GLY A 564 -7.19 12.56 -12.12
N ILE A 565 -7.25 11.65 -11.15
CA ILE A 565 -6.10 10.87 -10.68
C ILE A 565 -6.30 9.43 -11.15
N GLY A 566 -5.28 8.85 -11.79
CA GLY A 566 -5.30 7.49 -12.30
C GLY A 566 -4.16 6.67 -11.68
N VAL A 567 -4.50 5.48 -11.17
CA VAL A 567 -3.53 4.48 -10.73
C VAL A 567 -3.67 3.25 -11.64
N VAL A 568 -2.57 2.84 -12.26
CA VAL A 568 -2.53 1.62 -13.09
C VAL A 568 -1.61 0.61 -12.41
N ILE A 569 -2.20 -0.52 -12.02
CA ILE A 569 -1.49 -1.67 -11.46
C ILE A 569 -1.60 -2.79 -12.51
N PRO A 570 -0.53 -3.13 -13.23
CA PRO A 570 -0.53 -4.26 -14.14
C PRO A 570 -0.68 -5.55 -13.32
N LEU A 571 -1.69 -6.34 -13.64
CA LEU A 571 -1.84 -7.69 -13.11
C LEU A 571 -1.11 -8.62 -14.08
N GLY A 572 0.12 -9.02 -13.76
CA GLY A 572 0.89 -10.02 -14.52
C GLY A 572 1.93 -9.47 -15.49
N ARG A 573 3.09 -9.05 -14.96
CA ARG A 573 4.37 -9.06 -15.68
C ARG A 573 5.32 -10.06 -15.06
#